data_AF-A0A2N5A5W9-F1
#
_entry.id   AF-A0A2N5A5W9-F1
#
_cell.length_a   1.000
_cell.length_b   1.000
_cell.length_c   1.000
_cell.angle_alpha   90.00
_cell.angle_beta   90.00
_cell.angle_gamma   90.00
#
_symmetry.space_group_name_H-M   'P 1'
#
loop_
_entity.id
_entity.type
_entity.pdbx_description
1 polymer ?
#
loop_
_entity_poly.entity_id
_entity_poly.type
_entity_poly.pdbx_seq_one_letter_code
_entity_poly.pdbx_strand_id
1 'polypeptide(L)' 'MKCRWQEGNRITLLENGDQYYPALFAAIGRASRRVILESFIWFEDEVGWRLHAVLLKAARRGIQ' A
#
# COMPACT_ATOMS: atom_id res chain seq x y z
N MET A 1 -22.70 2.08 9.32
CA MET A 1 -23.08 2.91 8.14
C MET A 1 -23.08 1.99 6.92
N LYS A 2 -24.18 1.86 6.17
CA LYS A 2 -24.19 1.00 4.98
C LYS A 2 -23.49 1.75 3.83
N CYS A 3 -22.43 1.17 3.27
CA CYS A 3 -21.87 1.69 2.02
C CYS A 3 -22.92 1.59 0.91
N ARG A 4 -23.10 2.67 0.15
CA ARG A 4 -23.98 2.71 -1.02
C ARG A 4 -23.21 2.22 -2.24
N TRP A 5 -23.89 1.54 -3.17
CA TRP A 5 -23.31 1.18 -4.46
C TRP A 5 -22.77 2.43 -5.18
N GLN A 6 -21.59 2.31 -5.80
CA GLN A 6 -20.94 3.37 -6.57
C GLN A 6 -20.61 2.85 -7.96
N GLU A 7 -20.95 3.62 -8.99
CA GLU A 7 -20.61 3.33 -10.39
C GLU A 7 -19.34 4.07 -10.82
N GLY A 8 -18.76 3.73 -11.97
CA GLY A 8 -17.58 4.42 -12.53
C GLY A 8 -16.25 4.06 -11.88
N ASN A 9 -16.19 3.03 -11.04
CA ASN A 9 -14.94 2.54 -10.46
C ASN A 9 -14.02 1.97 -11.56
N ARG A 10 -12.73 2.30 -11.50
CA ARG A 10 -11.69 1.63 -12.28
C ARG A 10 -10.97 0.63 -11.40
N ILE A 11 -11.12 -0.64 -11.72
CA ILE A 11 -10.52 -1.75 -10.98
C ILE A 11 -9.40 -2.36 -11.82
N THR A 12 -8.28 -2.69 -11.17
CA THR A 12 -7.18 -3.44 -11.79
C THR A 12 -6.95 -4.67 -10.92
N LEU A 13 -7.02 -5.86 -11.53
CA LEU A 13 -6.66 -7.10 -10.86
C LEU A 13 -5.14 -7.19 -10.79
N LEU A 14 -4.61 -7.42 -9.59
CA LEU A 14 -3.19 -7.68 -9.36
C LEU A 14 -3.06 -9.13 -8.90
N GLU A 15 -2.36 -9.93 -9.68
CA GLU A 15 -2.17 -11.35 -9.44
C GLU A 15 -0.92 -11.58 -8.57
N ASN A 16 -1.10 -12.29 -7.45
CA ASN A 16 -0.05 -12.69 -6.52
C ASN A 16 0.81 -11.52 -5.98
N GLY A 17 1.92 -11.87 -5.31
CA GLY A 17 2.86 -10.90 -4.76
C GLY A 17 3.60 -10.10 -5.83
N ASP A 18 3.90 -10.72 -6.97
CA ASP A 18 4.72 -10.11 -8.02
C ASP A 18 4.08 -8.88 -8.65
N GLN A 19 2.74 -8.81 -8.71
CA GLN A 19 2.03 -7.63 -9.16
C GLN A 19 1.58 -6.74 -8.00
N TYR A 20 1.19 -7.35 -6.87
CA TYR A 20 0.68 -6.61 -5.72
C TYR A 20 1.75 -5.74 -5.05
N TYR A 21 2.92 -6.29 -4.71
CA TYR A 21 3.92 -5.55 -3.93
C TYR A 21 4.52 -4.36 -4.69
N PRO A 22 4.87 -4.45 -5.98
CA PRO A 22 5.31 -3.28 -6.74
C PRO A 22 4.25 -2.18 -6.79
N ALA A 23 2.97 -2.53 -6.96
CA ALA A 23 1.87 -1.56 -6.98
C ALA A 23 1.69 -0.89 -5.60
N LEU A 24 1.76 -1.67 -4.51
CA LEU A 24 1.70 -1.18 -3.14
C LEU A 24 2.84 -0.19 -2.86
N PHE A 25 4.08 -0.57 -3.19
CA PHE A 25 5.25 0.28 -2.98
C PHE A 25 5.17 1.58 -3.77
N ALA A 26 4.68 1.52 -5.01
CA ALA A 26 4.44 2.71 -5.83
C ALA A 26 3.35 3.60 -5.25
N ALA A 27 2.26 3.02 -4.71
CA ALA A 27 1.19 3.76 -4.06
C ALA A 27 1.68 4.50 -2.80
N ILE A 28 2.43 3.81 -1.92
CA ILE A 28 3.07 4.43 -0.74
C ILE A 28 4.07 5.52 -1.18
N GLY A 29 4.84 5.24 -2.23
CA GLY A 29 5.78 6.20 -2.82
C GLY A 29 5.13 7.50 -3.28
N ARG A 30 3.88 7.44 -3.78
CA ARG A 30 3.10 8.60 -4.25
C ARG A 30 2.17 9.20 -3.19
N ALA A 31 2.06 8.60 -2.01
CA ALA A 31 1.23 9.14 -0.93
C ALA A 31 1.68 10.55 -0.55
N SER A 32 0.73 11.41 -0.20
CA SER A 32 0.98 12.83 0.11
C SER A 32 0.46 13.28 1.47
N ARG A 33 -0.35 12.45 2.15
CA ARG A 33 -0.99 12.82 3.43
C ARG A 33 -0.96 11.70 4.47
N ARG A 34 -1.47 10.53 4.11
CA ARG A 34 -1.59 9.39 5.02
C ARG A 34 -1.44 8.05 4.30
N VAL A 35 -0.84 7.07 4.95
CA VAL A 35 -0.87 5.65 4.56
C VAL A 35 -1.57 4.87 5.68
N ILE A 36 -2.68 4.22 5.35
CA ILE A 36 -3.34 3.27 6.26
C ILE A 36 -2.98 1.88 5.76
N LEU A 37 -2.22 1.13 6.56
CA LEU A 37 -1.82 -0.23 6.25
C LEU A 37 -2.59 -1.19 7.14
N GLU A 38 -3.42 -2.02 6.53
CA GLU A 38 -4.13 -3.12 7.18
C GLU A 38 -3.57 -4.43 6.63
N SER A 39 -2.95 -5.23 7.50
CA SER A 39 -2.40 -6.54 7.15
C SER A 39 -2.64 -7.53 8.28
N PHE A 40 -2.76 -8.81 7.94
CA PHE A 40 -2.82 -9.89 8.92
C PHE A 40 -1.42 -10.28 9.44
N ILE A 41 -0.37 -10.09 8.62
CA ILE A 41 0.98 -10.51 8.98
C ILE A 41 2.05 -9.66 8.28
N TRP A 42 3.18 -9.46 8.96
CA TRP A 42 4.38 -8.84 8.42
C TRP A 42 5.61 -9.50 9.07
N PHE A 43 6.51 -10.02 8.25
CA PHE A 43 7.74 -10.69 8.67
C PHE A 43 9.00 -9.99 8.15
N GLU A 44 10.14 -10.31 8.77
CA GLU A 44 11.48 -9.84 8.37
C GLU A 44 12.05 -10.69 7.23
N ASP A 45 11.36 -10.69 6.08
CA ASP A 45 11.85 -11.26 4.82
C ASP A 45 12.18 -10.15 3.79
N GLU A 46 12.58 -10.53 2.58
CA GLU A 46 12.93 -9.56 1.53
C GLU A 46 11.80 -8.55 1.27
N VAL A 47 10.56 -9.03 1.21
CA VAL A 47 9.39 -8.19 0.93
C VAL A 47 9.09 -7.29 2.13
N GLY A 48 9.19 -7.83 3.34
CA GLY A 48 9.00 -7.10 4.58
C GLY A 48 10.00 -5.97 4.77
N TRP A 49 11.28 -6.21 4.45
CA TRP A 49 12.32 -5.17 4.48
C TRP A 49 12.10 -4.09 3.41
N ARG A 50 11.60 -4.45 2.24
CA ARG A 50 11.22 -3.49 1.19
C ARG A 50 10.02 -2.63 1.62
N LEU A 51 9.00 -3.25 2.22
CA LEU A 51 7.85 -2.53 2.77
C LEU A 51 8.29 -1.57 3.89
N HIS A 52 9.15 -2.03 4.81
CA HIS A 52 9.76 -1.19 5.86
C HIS A 52 10.42 0.05 5.26
N ALA A 53 11.27 -0.14 4.24
CA ALA A 53 12.02 0.95 3.62
C ALA A 53 11.11 2.01 2.97
N VAL A 54 10.04 1.60 2.27
CA VAL A 54 9.13 2.56 1.62
C VAL A 54 8.26 3.31 2.63
N LEU A 55 7.81 2.65 3.70
CA LEU A 55 7.07 3.29 4.78
C LEU A 55 7.95 4.30 5.52
N LEU A 56 9.18 3.93 5.85
CA LEU A 56 10.15 4.82 6.49
C LEU A 56 10.44 6.06 5.61
N LYS A 57 10.57 5.86 4.29
CA LYS A 57 10.72 6.97 3.34
C LYS A 57 9.48 7.87 3.32
N ALA A 58 8.28 7.30 3.39
CA ALA A 58 7.05 8.07 3.46
C ALA A 58 6.98 8.91 4.75
N ALA A 59 7.24 8.28 5.90
CA ALA A 59 7.27 8.94 7.20
C ALA A 59 8.28 10.10 7.25
N ARG A 60 9.48 9.92 6.67
CA ARG A 60 10.50 10.98 6.56
C ARG A 60 10.06 12.19 5.74
N ARG A 61 9.09 12.03 4.84
CA ARG A 61 8.48 13.15 4.09
C ARG A 61 7.34 13.83 4.85
N GLY A 62 7.05 13.41 6.08
CA GLY A 62 5.94 13.94 6.89
C GLY A 62 4.58 13.33 6.56
N ILE A 63 4.54 12.21 5.83
CA ILE A 63 3.30 11.46 5.60
C ILE A 63 2.97 10.67 6.86
N GLN A 64 1.71 10.74 7.30
CA GLN A 64 1.22 10.00 8.46
C GLN A 64 1.05 8.51 8.18
#